data_AF-A0A482XB37-F1
#
_entry.id   AF-A0A482XB37-F1
#
_cell.length_a   1.000
_cell.length_b   1.000
_cell.length_c   1.000
_cell.angle_alpha   90.00
_cell.angle_beta   90.00
_cell.angle_gamma   90.00
#
_symmetry.space_group_name_H-M   'P 1'
#
loop_
_entity.id
_entity.type
_entity.pdbx_description
1 polymer ?
#
loop_
_entity_poly.entity_id
_entity_poly.type
_entity_poly.pdbx_seq_one_letter_code
_entity_poly.pdbx_strand_id
1 'polypeptide(L)'
;MIFRFHLSGISIDDLSDMTLYPKILAVDEEKVIDFKYVRHSPKLYRQTGIDEQKDDVKSDGSLKLHVGRVHMVVMYKMGIDIQHFLEPFVKPGIIIGLFHLAKHKLIEKISLVKSCSTKLHLSLNIHAPTLLLPQKLASPNLIILNLGDLSVENFFKEISKASASDSCQMPVIDNILVRFEALQVCRALMTLAGSLELQEPIIEPINIQFDIKRTVGYRGIVTNQYISACSQLLLYQVVGNINNIQINLGQRDLATLLSVWSDNFNDARFIADDMTVFWRPTSPLEPPTPSMLPEDPSVRKLQAFFSQNEQVRKEATVRLTFDGLQLILFNDMDEVGNTIQLQ
;
A
#
# COMPACT_ATOMS: atom_id res chain seq x y z
N MET A 1 -15.27 9.75 23.45
CA MET A 1 -14.94 10.90 22.57
C MET A 1 -15.18 10.48 21.13
N ILE A 2 -15.78 11.33 20.30
CA ILE A 2 -16.02 11.07 18.88
C ILE A 2 -15.35 12.18 18.08
N PHE A 3 -14.49 11.81 17.13
CA PHE A 3 -13.90 12.74 16.16
C PHE A 3 -14.36 12.32 14.77
N ARG A 4 -14.88 13.27 13.98
CA ARG A 4 -15.34 13.02 12.62
C ARG A 4 -14.74 14.09 11.70
N PHE A 5 -14.30 13.67 10.54
CA PHE A 5 -13.80 14.53 9.48
C PHE A 5 -14.46 14.08 8.17
N HIS A 6 -14.84 15.04 7.34
CA HIS A 6 -15.54 14.79 6.09
C HIS A 6 -15.06 15.76 5.01
N LEU A 7 -14.76 15.23 3.83
CA LEU A 7 -14.48 15.99 2.61
C LEU A 7 -15.53 15.61 1.56
N SER A 8 -16.33 16.58 1.14
CA SER A 8 -17.43 16.38 0.18
C SER A 8 -16.96 16.28 -1.27
N GLY A 9 -16.02 17.12 -1.69
CA GLY A 9 -15.61 17.17 -3.08
C GLY A 9 -14.27 17.86 -3.26
N ILE A 10 -13.56 17.42 -4.29
CA ILE A 10 -12.36 18.04 -4.82
C ILE A 10 -12.38 17.85 -6.34
N SER A 11 -12.08 18.90 -7.10
CA SER A 11 -11.97 18.84 -8.55
C SER A 11 -10.83 19.72 -9.02
N ILE A 12 -10.20 19.31 -10.13
CA ILE A 12 -9.17 20.08 -10.81
C ILE A 12 -9.50 19.98 -12.29
N ASP A 13 -9.72 21.13 -12.92
CA ASP A 13 -10.07 21.21 -14.34
C ASP A 13 -8.93 21.88 -15.11
N ASP A 14 -8.65 21.37 -16.31
CA ASP A 14 -7.79 22.02 -17.29
C ASP A 14 -8.64 23.05 -18.07
N LEU A 15 -8.19 24.30 -18.06
CA LEU A 15 -8.86 25.41 -18.74
C LEU A 15 -8.35 25.63 -20.17
N SER A 16 -7.50 24.74 -20.68
CA SER A 16 -6.98 24.80 -22.05
C SER A 16 -8.01 24.33 -23.08
N ASP A 17 -8.23 25.10 -24.14
CA ASP A 17 -9.14 24.73 -25.23
C ASP A 17 -8.61 23.60 -26.14
N MET A 18 -7.34 23.21 -25.96
CA MET A 18 -6.64 22.23 -26.80
C MET A 18 -6.51 20.85 -26.17
N THR A 19 -7.21 20.59 -25.06
CA THR A 19 -7.17 19.31 -24.35
C THR A 19 -8.43 18.47 -24.60
N LEU A 20 -8.24 17.16 -24.78
CA LEU A 20 -9.31 16.17 -24.72
C LEU A 20 -9.64 15.76 -23.28
N TYR A 21 -8.90 16.26 -22.29
CA TYR A 21 -8.97 15.88 -20.88
C TYR A 21 -9.24 17.11 -20.00
N PRO A 22 -10.44 17.71 -20.05
CA PRO A 22 -10.76 18.92 -19.31
C PRO A 22 -10.86 18.70 -17.80
N LYS A 23 -11.09 17.47 -17.33
CA LYS A 23 -11.14 17.13 -15.90
C LYS A 23 -9.88 16.37 -15.52
N ILE A 24 -8.93 17.06 -14.88
CA ILE A 24 -7.67 16.47 -14.42
C ILE A 24 -7.91 15.63 -13.16
N LEU A 25 -8.74 16.12 -12.25
CA LEU A 25 -9.12 15.42 -11.03
C LEU A 25 -10.63 15.47 -10.88
N ALA A 26 -11.25 14.29 -10.84
CA ALA A 26 -12.69 14.15 -10.65
C ALA A 26 -12.98 13.08 -9.59
N VAL A 27 -14.11 13.22 -8.91
CA VAL A 27 -14.57 12.28 -7.88
C VAL A 27 -15.93 11.78 -8.35
N ASP A 28 -16.13 10.46 -8.34
CA ASP A 28 -17.39 9.83 -8.75
C ASP A 28 -18.43 9.80 -7.63
N GLU A 29 -17.96 9.70 -6.39
CA GLU A 29 -18.80 9.54 -5.19
C GLU A 29 -19.18 10.88 -4.55
N GLU A 30 -20.26 10.89 -3.76
CA GLU A 30 -20.70 12.06 -2.99
C GLU A 30 -19.70 12.52 -1.90
N LYS A 31 -18.78 11.62 -1.50
CA LYS A 31 -17.82 11.86 -0.45
C LYS A 31 -16.43 11.39 -0.86
N VAL A 32 -15.46 12.28 -0.78
CA VAL A 32 -14.05 11.96 -1.02
C VAL A 32 -13.46 11.25 0.19
N ILE A 33 -13.74 11.75 1.39
CA ILE A 33 -13.22 11.18 2.65
C ILE A 33 -14.29 11.26 3.72
N ASP A 34 -14.62 10.14 4.37
CA ASP A 34 -15.42 10.07 5.60
C ASP A 34 -14.59 9.35 6.68
N PHE A 35 -14.11 10.11 7.64
CA PHE A 35 -13.33 9.62 8.76
C PHE A 35 -14.15 9.71 10.03
N LYS A 36 -14.16 8.63 10.82
CA LYS A 36 -14.80 8.58 12.14
C LYS A 36 -13.96 7.77 13.12
N TYR A 37 -13.49 8.45 14.15
CA TYR A 37 -12.85 7.83 15.30
C TYR A 37 -13.75 7.93 16.54
N VAL A 38 -13.97 6.82 17.21
CA VAL A 38 -14.73 6.73 18.46
C VAL A 38 -13.84 6.09 19.51
N ARG A 39 -13.50 6.85 20.56
CA ARG A 39 -12.77 6.33 21.72
C ARG A 39 -13.75 5.95 22.83
N HIS A 40 -13.58 4.74 23.38
CA HIS A 40 -14.41 4.16 24.45
C HIS A 40 -15.90 4.17 24.12
N SER A 41 -16.33 3.38 23.13
CA SER A 41 -17.75 3.30 22.75
C SER A 41 -18.55 2.49 23.79
N PRO A 42 -19.52 3.09 24.51
CA PRO A 42 -20.29 2.40 25.56
C PRO A 42 -21.09 1.20 25.04
N LYS A 43 -21.33 1.09 23.73
CA LYS A 43 -22.07 -0.02 23.10
C LYS A 43 -21.35 -1.37 23.14
N LEU A 44 -20.01 -1.38 23.25
CA LEU A 44 -19.22 -2.60 23.44
C LEU A 44 -19.23 -3.11 24.89
N TYR A 45 -19.88 -2.39 25.80
CA TYR A 45 -19.95 -2.70 27.23
C TYR A 45 -21.32 -3.25 27.67
N ARG A 46 -22.29 -3.38 26.76
CA ARG A 46 -23.62 -3.92 27.07
C ARG A 46 -23.67 -5.41 26.74
N GLN A 47 -23.27 -6.23 27.71
CA GLN A 47 -23.51 -7.67 27.70
C GLN A 47 -25.01 -7.94 27.78
N THR A 48 -25.65 -8.20 26.64
CA THR A 48 -26.96 -8.85 26.60
C THR A 48 -27.07 -9.68 25.33
N GLY A 49 -27.17 -11.01 25.49
CA GLY A 49 -27.70 -11.91 24.46
C GLY A 49 -26.66 -12.66 23.64
N ILE A 50 -26.60 -13.96 23.93
CA ILE A 50 -26.05 -15.09 23.17
C ILE A 50 -26.18 -14.86 21.66
N ASP A 51 -25.05 -14.71 20.96
CA ASP A 51 -24.96 -14.82 19.49
C ASP A 51 -23.50 -15.17 19.12
N GLU A 52 -23.29 -16.30 18.45
CA GLU A 52 -22.05 -17.11 18.44
C GLU A 52 -20.90 -16.61 17.53
N GLN A 53 -20.75 -15.30 17.28
CA GLN A 53 -19.60 -14.75 16.54
C GLN A 53 -19.19 -13.33 16.99
N LYS A 54 -19.22 -13.04 18.29
CA LYS A 54 -18.82 -11.73 18.81
C LYS A 54 -17.44 -11.77 19.46
N ASP A 55 -16.68 -10.71 19.19
CA ASP A 55 -15.37 -10.41 19.78
C ASP A 55 -15.46 -10.44 21.31
N ASP A 56 -14.70 -11.33 21.95
CA ASP A 56 -14.71 -11.55 23.40
C ASP A 56 -13.97 -10.43 24.16
N VAL A 57 -13.32 -9.49 23.45
CA VAL A 57 -12.35 -8.56 24.03
C VAL A 57 -12.89 -7.13 24.09
N LYS A 58 -12.76 -6.48 25.25
CA LYS A 58 -13.03 -5.03 25.39
C LYS A 58 -12.04 -4.22 24.55
N SER A 59 -12.50 -3.52 23.52
CA SER A 59 -11.69 -2.63 22.69
C SER A 59 -11.68 -1.18 23.20
N ASP A 60 -10.58 -0.46 22.95
CA ASP A 60 -10.34 0.92 23.41
C ASP A 60 -11.02 1.97 22.51
N GLY A 61 -11.41 1.56 21.30
CA GLY A 61 -12.13 2.40 20.35
C GLY A 61 -12.40 1.74 19.01
N SER A 62 -12.97 2.51 18.09
CA SER A 62 -13.17 2.13 16.69
C SER A 62 -12.75 3.27 15.75
N LEU A 63 -12.04 2.91 14.69
CA LEU A 63 -11.65 3.78 13.59
C LEU A 63 -12.37 3.30 12.32
N LYS A 64 -13.12 4.20 11.71
CA LYS A 64 -13.73 4.01 10.40
C LYS A 64 -13.18 5.04 9.43
N LEU A 65 -12.77 4.60 8.25
CA LEU A 65 -12.31 5.45 7.17
C LEU A 65 -12.96 4.96 5.89
N HIS A 66 -13.65 5.84 5.20
CA HIS A 66 -14.08 5.66 3.81
C HIS A 66 -13.34 6.67 2.96
N VAL A 67 -12.71 6.23 1.88
CA VAL A 67 -12.15 7.12 0.85
C VAL A 67 -12.82 6.75 -0.45
N GLY A 68 -13.49 7.73 -1.06
CA GLY A 68 -14.18 7.55 -2.33
C GLY A 68 -13.22 7.56 -3.51
N ARG A 69 -13.65 6.94 -4.62
CA ARG A 69 -12.84 6.80 -5.83
C ARG A 69 -12.58 8.15 -6.48
N VAL A 70 -11.31 8.41 -6.80
CA VAL A 70 -10.85 9.61 -7.49
C VAL A 70 -10.25 9.23 -8.84
N HIS A 71 -10.67 9.90 -9.89
CA HIS A 71 -10.08 9.79 -11.22
C HIS A 71 -9.06 10.90 -11.40
N MET A 72 -7.86 10.53 -11.82
CA MET A 72 -6.77 11.47 -12.04
C MET A 72 -6.14 11.26 -13.40
N VAL A 73 -6.11 12.31 -14.22
CA VAL A 73 -5.31 12.36 -15.45
C VAL A 73 -3.88 12.68 -15.07
N VAL A 74 -2.95 11.82 -15.44
CA VAL A 74 -1.54 11.96 -15.10
C VAL A 74 -0.72 12.10 -16.37
N MET A 75 -0.05 13.23 -16.47
CA MET A 75 0.97 13.51 -17.49
C MET A 75 2.23 14.04 -16.85
N TYR A 76 3.37 13.66 -17.41
CA TYR A 76 4.67 14.11 -16.93
C TYR A 76 4.83 15.63 -16.98
N LYS A 77 4.43 16.27 -18.08
CA LYS A 77 4.53 17.72 -18.25
C LYS A 77 3.74 18.49 -17.19
N MET A 78 2.54 18.02 -16.84
CA MET A 78 1.73 18.62 -15.78
C MET A 78 2.45 18.55 -14.42
N GLY A 79 3.12 17.42 -14.13
CA GLY A 79 3.94 17.28 -12.92
C GLY A 79 5.08 18.30 -12.87
N ILE A 80 5.77 18.51 -14.00
CA ILE A 80 6.79 19.55 -14.14
C ILE A 80 6.21 20.94 -13.92
N ASP A 81 5.06 21.25 -14.52
CA ASP A 81 4.45 22.58 -14.42
C ASP A 81 4.00 22.88 -12.98
N ILE A 82 3.43 21.88 -12.28
CA ILE A 82 3.10 21.97 -10.85
C ILE A 82 4.38 22.17 -10.02
N GLN A 83 5.45 21.44 -10.31
CA GLN A 83 6.73 21.59 -9.62
C GLN A 83 7.29 23.01 -9.77
N HIS A 84 7.36 23.53 -11.01
CA HIS A 84 7.82 24.90 -11.27
C HIS A 84 6.92 25.94 -10.62
N PHE A 85 5.60 25.72 -10.60
CA PHE A 85 4.67 26.59 -9.89
C PHE A 85 4.92 26.60 -8.38
N LEU A 86 5.29 25.46 -7.79
CA LEU A 86 5.57 25.35 -6.35
C LEU A 86 6.95 25.89 -5.96
N GLU A 87 7.89 25.97 -6.89
CA GLU A 87 9.28 26.37 -6.64
C GLU A 87 9.40 27.76 -5.94
N PRO A 88 8.66 28.82 -6.32
CA PRO A 88 8.69 30.09 -5.61
C PRO A 88 8.13 30.03 -4.19
N PHE A 89 7.20 29.10 -3.91
CA PHE A 89 6.57 28.95 -2.60
C PHE A 89 7.41 28.12 -1.63
N VAL A 90 8.36 27.33 -2.15
CA VAL A 90 9.13 26.40 -1.35
C VAL A 90 10.61 26.71 -1.44
N LYS A 91 11.20 27.20 -0.33
CA LYS A 91 12.64 27.47 -0.28
C LYS A 91 13.43 26.18 -0.57
N PRO A 92 14.53 26.26 -1.35
CA PRO A 92 15.40 25.12 -1.61
C PRO A 92 15.83 24.45 -0.29
N GLY A 93 15.64 23.14 -0.17
CA GLY A 93 16.03 22.36 1.02
C GLY A 93 14.96 22.17 2.10
N ILE A 94 13.86 22.94 2.11
CA ILE A 94 12.75 22.69 3.07
C ILE A 94 12.06 21.36 2.78
N ILE A 95 11.79 21.04 1.51
CA ILE A 95 11.14 19.78 1.13
C ILE A 95 11.98 18.59 1.56
N ILE A 96 13.29 18.63 1.28
CA ILE A 96 14.24 17.57 1.60
C ILE A 96 14.35 17.40 3.12
N GLY A 97 14.47 18.51 3.86
CA GLY A 97 14.49 18.50 5.32
C GLY A 97 13.19 18.01 5.96
N LEU A 98 12.04 18.44 5.43
CA LEU A 98 10.71 18.04 5.87
C LEU A 98 10.46 16.56 5.56
N PHE A 99 10.85 16.09 4.39
CA PHE A 99 10.72 14.70 3.98
C PHE A 99 11.63 13.79 4.82
N HIS A 100 12.88 14.20 5.07
CA HIS A 100 13.78 13.47 5.96
C HIS A 100 13.26 13.42 7.40
N LEU A 101 12.74 14.55 7.91
CA LEU A 101 12.14 14.62 9.23
C LEU A 101 10.85 13.78 9.32
N ALA A 102 10.00 13.83 8.30
CA ALA A 102 8.78 13.04 8.21
C ALA A 102 9.10 11.54 8.16
N LYS A 103 10.10 11.14 7.36
CA LYS A 103 10.59 9.76 7.29
C LYS A 103 11.11 9.28 8.64
N HIS A 104 11.99 10.05 9.29
CA HIS A 104 12.52 9.69 10.61
C HIS A 104 11.40 9.57 11.65
N LYS A 105 10.50 10.55 11.71
CA LYS A 105 9.34 10.52 12.61
C LYS A 105 8.40 9.36 12.30
N LEU A 106 8.23 8.98 11.04
CA LEU A 106 7.42 7.84 10.64
C LEU A 106 8.05 6.52 11.10
N ILE A 107 9.36 6.33 10.92
CA ILE A 107 10.09 5.15 11.41
C ILE A 107 9.99 5.03 12.94
N GLU A 108 10.18 6.14 13.65
CA GLU A 108 10.05 6.20 15.11
C GLU A 108 8.61 5.92 15.56
N LYS A 109 7.60 6.45 14.86
CA LYS A 109 6.18 6.16 15.16
C LYS A 109 5.82 4.70 14.88
N ILE A 110 6.36 4.08 13.83
CA ILE A 110 6.16 2.65 13.54
C ILE A 110 6.76 1.78 14.65
N SER A 111 7.93 2.14 15.20
CA SER A 111 8.52 1.38 16.31
C SER A 111 7.68 1.49 17.60
N LEU A 112 7.05 2.64 17.84
CA LEU A 112 6.09 2.84 18.93
C LEU A 112 4.76 2.10 18.71
N VAL A 113 4.31 1.94 17.46
CA VAL A 113 3.13 1.10 17.15
C VAL A 113 3.39 -0.38 17.47
N LYS A 114 4.64 -0.86 17.31
CA LYS A 114 5.01 -2.23 17.71
C LYS A 114 4.89 -2.47 19.22
N SER A 115 5.04 -1.44 20.06
CA SER A 115 4.84 -1.53 21.51
C SER A 115 3.43 -1.15 21.96
N CYS A 116 2.59 -0.66 21.06
CA CYS A 116 1.25 -0.18 21.39
C CYS A 116 0.30 -1.35 21.71
N SER A 117 -0.24 -1.37 22.93
CA SER A 117 -1.23 -2.35 23.41
C SER A 117 -2.68 -1.95 23.14
N THR A 118 -2.92 -0.85 22.42
CA THR A 118 -4.27 -0.36 22.16
C THR A 118 -5.04 -1.29 21.24
N LYS A 119 -6.23 -1.69 21.66
CA LYS A 119 -7.17 -2.52 20.90
C LYS A 119 -8.13 -1.61 20.14
N LEU A 120 -7.78 -1.26 18.92
CA LEU A 120 -8.60 -0.41 18.06
C LEU A 120 -9.28 -1.27 16.99
N HIS A 121 -10.61 -1.21 16.91
CA HIS A 121 -11.30 -1.77 15.75
C HIS A 121 -11.06 -0.90 14.51
N LEU A 122 -10.74 -1.54 13.39
CA LEU A 122 -10.45 -0.96 12.10
C LEU A 122 -11.55 -1.40 11.14
N SER A 123 -12.09 -0.44 10.41
CA SER A 123 -12.96 -0.65 9.27
C SER A 123 -12.61 0.43 8.27
N LEU A 124 -11.59 0.13 7.46
CA LEU A 124 -11.07 1.02 6.43
C LEU A 124 -11.56 0.48 5.09
N ASN A 125 -12.21 1.34 4.31
CA ASN A 125 -12.58 1.09 2.93
C ASN A 125 -12.02 2.24 2.10
N ILE A 126 -11.07 1.94 1.22
CA ILE A 126 -10.35 2.93 0.43
C ILE A 126 -10.50 2.50 -1.02
N HIS A 127 -11.36 3.19 -1.75
CA HIS A 127 -11.43 3.07 -3.20
C HIS A 127 -10.22 3.79 -3.79
N ALA A 128 -9.24 3.01 -4.29
CA ALA A 128 -8.00 3.57 -4.78
C ALA A 128 -8.24 4.37 -6.07
N PRO A 129 -7.39 5.36 -6.37
CA PRO A 129 -7.65 6.22 -7.52
C PRO A 129 -7.49 5.46 -8.84
N THR A 130 -8.29 5.86 -9.81
CA THR A 130 -8.16 5.41 -11.19
C THR A 130 -7.31 6.43 -11.94
N LEU A 131 -6.16 6.01 -12.46
CA LEU A 131 -5.23 6.87 -13.16
C LEU A 131 -5.45 6.75 -14.66
N LEU A 132 -5.67 7.89 -15.33
CA LEU A 132 -5.72 8.00 -16.78
C LEU A 132 -4.35 8.46 -17.25
N LEU A 133 -3.71 7.66 -18.09
CA LEU A 133 -2.38 7.89 -18.66
C LEU A 133 -2.51 8.10 -20.17
N PRO A 134 -2.93 9.31 -20.58
CA PRO A 134 -3.02 9.69 -21.99
C PRO A 134 -1.65 9.79 -22.66
N GLN A 135 -1.61 9.50 -23.95
CA GLN A 135 -0.40 9.66 -24.75
C GLN A 135 0.01 11.14 -24.86
N LYS A 136 -0.95 12.03 -25.15
CA LYS A 136 -0.81 13.50 -25.27
C LYS A 136 -2.16 14.16 -24.95
N LEU A 137 -2.17 15.47 -24.65
CA LEU A 137 -3.41 16.21 -24.32
C LEU A 137 -4.45 16.20 -25.44
N ALA A 138 -3.99 16.19 -26.69
CA ALA A 138 -4.84 16.15 -27.87
C ALA A 138 -5.00 14.73 -28.47
N SER A 139 -4.42 13.70 -27.86
CA SER A 139 -4.52 12.31 -28.37
C SER A 139 -5.69 11.59 -27.69
N PRO A 140 -6.52 10.84 -28.45
CA PRO A 140 -7.56 10.02 -27.85
C PRO A 140 -6.99 8.79 -27.15
N ASN A 141 -5.78 8.35 -27.47
CA ASN A 141 -5.21 7.11 -26.93
C ASN A 141 -4.73 7.28 -25.48
N LEU A 142 -5.19 6.41 -24.59
CA LEU A 142 -4.71 6.37 -23.20
C LEU A 142 -4.67 4.95 -22.63
N ILE A 143 -3.96 4.83 -21.51
CA ILE A 143 -4.00 3.65 -20.64
C ILE A 143 -4.71 4.05 -19.36
N ILE A 144 -5.59 3.19 -18.85
CA ILE A 144 -6.22 3.37 -17.56
C ILE A 144 -5.66 2.34 -16.60
N LEU A 145 -5.23 2.82 -15.44
CA LEU A 145 -4.80 2.03 -14.32
C LEU A 145 -5.81 2.19 -13.19
N ASN A 146 -6.69 1.20 -13.04
CA ASN A 146 -7.58 1.10 -11.89
C ASN A 146 -6.80 0.44 -10.76
N LEU A 147 -6.48 1.20 -9.71
CA LEU A 147 -5.76 0.69 -8.54
C LEU A 147 -6.64 -0.13 -7.59
N GLY A 148 -7.87 -0.46 -7.95
CA GLY A 148 -8.72 -1.35 -7.17
C GLY A 148 -9.28 -0.74 -5.88
N ASP A 149 -9.65 -1.61 -4.94
CA ASP A 149 -10.27 -1.27 -3.67
C ASP A 149 -9.52 -1.94 -2.52
N LEU A 150 -9.11 -1.15 -1.52
CA LEU A 150 -8.45 -1.63 -0.31
C LEU A 150 -9.44 -1.65 0.85
N SER A 151 -9.72 -2.84 1.37
CA SER A 151 -10.45 -3.00 2.63
C SER A 151 -9.54 -3.56 3.73
N VAL A 152 -9.65 -2.98 4.92
CA VAL A 152 -8.93 -3.42 6.11
C VAL A 152 -9.90 -3.49 7.28
N GLU A 153 -10.06 -4.69 7.81
CA GLU A 153 -10.94 -4.96 8.93
C GLU A 153 -10.19 -5.78 9.98
N ASN A 154 -10.55 -5.64 11.24
CA ASN A 154 -9.99 -6.50 12.28
C ASN A 154 -10.99 -6.89 13.35
N PHE A 155 -10.66 -7.98 14.03
CA PHE A 155 -11.34 -8.45 15.22
C PHE A 155 -10.34 -9.05 16.21
N PHE A 156 -10.63 -8.92 17.49
CA PHE A 156 -9.78 -9.46 18.54
C PHE A 156 -10.26 -10.85 18.96
N LYS A 157 -9.32 -11.64 19.48
CA LYS A 157 -9.60 -12.96 20.06
C LYS A 157 -8.66 -13.22 21.23
N GLU A 158 -9.22 -13.67 22.35
CA GLU A 158 -8.44 -14.15 23.49
C GLU A 158 -8.02 -15.61 23.27
N ILE A 159 -6.76 -15.93 23.60
CA ILE A 159 -6.28 -17.31 23.58
C ILE A 159 -6.58 -17.93 24.94
N SER A 160 -7.72 -18.60 25.08
CA SER A 160 -8.02 -19.39 26.28
C SER A 160 -7.13 -20.64 26.33
N LYS A 161 -6.07 -20.64 27.13
CA LYS A 161 -5.44 -21.89 27.58
C LYS A 161 -6.11 -22.31 28.89
N ALA A 162 -6.68 -23.51 28.88
CA ALA A 162 -7.34 -24.12 30.02
C ALA A 162 -6.31 -24.46 31.11
N SER A 163 -6.07 -23.51 32.00
CA SER A 163 -5.59 -23.78 33.36
C SER A 163 -5.93 -22.56 34.20
N ALA A 164 -7.07 -22.65 34.88
CA ALA A 164 -7.55 -21.69 35.84
C ALA A 164 -6.65 -21.73 37.09
N SER A 165 -5.60 -20.90 37.10
CA SER A 165 -4.96 -20.47 38.34
C SER A 165 -4.13 -19.23 38.06
N ASP A 166 -4.42 -18.18 38.82
CA ASP A 166 -3.76 -16.88 38.91
C ASP A 166 -4.02 -15.83 37.82
N SER A 167 -4.10 -14.59 38.31
CA SER A 167 -4.54 -13.32 37.73
C SER A 167 -3.69 -12.81 36.54
N CYS A 168 -3.33 -13.70 35.62
CA CYS A 168 -2.50 -13.39 34.46
C CYS A 168 -3.40 -12.94 33.29
N GLN A 169 -3.15 -11.76 32.73
CA GLN A 169 -3.87 -11.27 31.55
C GLN A 169 -3.69 -12.24 30.37
N MET A 170 -4.79 -12.73 29.81
CA MET A 170 -4.76 -13.63 28.65
C MET A 170 -4.22 -12.89 27.42
N PRO A 171 -3.35 -13.52 26.61
CA PRO A 171 -2.84 -12.89 25.41
C PRO A 171 -3.97 -12.71 24.39
N VAL A 172 -4.07 -11.49 23.86
CA VAL A 172 -5.04 -11.10 22.84
C VAL A 172 -4.39 -11.10 21.47
N ILE A 173 -5.01 -11.77 20.51
CA ILE A 173 -4.64 -11.71 19.09
C ILE A 173 -5.57 -10.72 18.39
N ASP A 174 -4.98 -9.79 17.68
CA ASP A 174 -5.60 -8.91 16.70
C ASP A 174 -5.53 -9.60 15.33
N ASN A 175 -6.68 -10.04 14.81
CA ASN A 175 -6.79 -10.67 13.49
C ASN A 175 -7.21 -9.58 12.51
N ILE A 176 -6.29 -9.17 11.65
CA ILE A 176 -6.46 -8.13 10.65
C ILE A 176 -6.57 -8.81 9.29
N LEU A 177 -7.68 -8.57 8.61
CA LEU A 177 -7.92 -8.99 7.24
C LEU A 177 -7.75 -7.78 6.32
N VAL A 178 -6.81 -7.89 5.39
CA VAL A 178 -6.58 -6.91 4.33
C VAL A 178 -6.99 -7.54 3.01
N ARG A 179 -7.88 -6.89 2.26
CA ARG A 179 -8.23 -7.30 0.89
C ARG A 179 -7.97 -6.15 -0.05
N PHE A 180 -7.33 -6.45 -1.16
CA PHE A 180 -7.09 -5.54 -2.25
C PHE A 180 -7.69 -6.16 -3.51
N GLU A 181 -8.74 -5.56 -4.03
CA GLU A 181 -9.58 -6.17 -5.07
C GLU A 181 -9.60 -5.31 -6.32
N ALA A 182 -9.81 -5.94 -7.49
CA ALA A 182 -10.05 -5.27 -8.76
C ALA A 182 -8.93 -4.32 -9.26
N LEU A 183 -7.66 -4.65 -9.00
CA LEU A 183 -6.53 -3.99 -9.67
C LEU A 183 -6.53 -4.39 -11.15
N GLN A 184 -6.69 -3.42 -12.05
CA GLN A 184 -6.87 -3.68 -13.48
C GLN A 184 -6.14 -2.64 -14.32
N VAL A 185 -5.60 -3.08 -15.46
CA VAL A 185 -5.04 -2.19 -16.48
C VAL A 185 -5.78 -2.44 -17.77
N CYS A 186 -6.25 -1.38 -18.42
CA CYS A 186 -6.90 -1.48 -19.71
C CYS A 186 -6.44 -0.35 -20.64
N ARG A 187 -6.54 -0.61 -21.95
CA ARG A 187 -6.44 0.45 -22.96
C ARG A 187 -7.79 1.14 -23.07
N ALA A 188 -7.77 2.45 -23.32
CA ALA A 188 -9.00 3.21 -23.53
C ALA A 188 -8.80 4.31 -24.57
N LEU A 189 -9.93 4.79 -25.10
CA LEU A 189 -10.00 5.90 -26.02
C LEU A 189 -10.85 7.01 -25.42
N MET A 190 -10.36 8.24 -25.52
CA MET A 190 -11.15 9.44 -25.25
C MET A 190 -11.86 9.86 -26.53
N THR A 191 -13.18 9.95 -26.49
CA THR A 191 -13.97 10.45 -27.62
C THR A 191 -13.89 11.97 -27.70
N LEU A 192 -14.20 12.53 -28.88
CA LEU A 192 -14.32 13.99 -29.06
C LEU A 192 -15.45 14.61 -28.21
N ALA A 193 -16.42 13.80 -27.78
CA ALA A 193 -17.49 14.22 -26.87
C ALA A 193 -17.04 14.25 -25.39
N GLY A 194 -15.79 13.89 -25.09
CA GLY A 194 -15.25 13.82 -23.73
C GLY A 194 -15.71 12.59 -22.95
N SER A 195 -16.18 11.54 -23.63
CA SER A 195 -16.54 10.26 -23.02
C SER A 195 -15.39 9.25 -23.15
N LEU A 196 -15.25 8.40 -22.14
CA LEU A 196 -14.20 7.39 -22.07
C LEU A 196 -14.72 6.04 -22.55
N GLU A 197 -14.12 5.50 -23.61
CA GLU A 197 -14.43 4.17 -24.15
C GLU A 197 -13.35 3.17 -23.72
N LEU A 198 -13.74 2.23 -22.87
CA LEU A 198 -12.86 1.16 -22.39
C LEU A 198 -12.73 0.07 -23.44
N GLN A 199 -11.50 -0.37 -23.69
CA GLN A 199 -11.23 -1.59 -24.46
C GLN A 199 -10.96 -2.76 -23.52
N GLU A 200 -10.58 -3.89 -24.10
CA GLU A 200 -10.27 -5.11 -23.35
C GLU A 200 -9.16 -4.87 -22.31
N PRO A 201 -9.25 -5.50 -21.12
CA PRO A 201 -8.20 -5.42 -20.11
C PRO A 201 -6.89 -6.01 -20.59
N ILE A 202 -5.81 -5.24 -20.41
CA ILE A 202 -4.44 -5.72 -20.57
C ILE A 202 -4.07 -6.61 -19.39
N ILE A 203 -4.51 -6.24 -18.19
CA ILE A 203 -4.34 -7.02 -16.97
C ILE A 203 -5.74 -7.25 -16.40
N GLU A 204 -6.12 -8.52 -16.30
CA GLU A 204 -7.38 -8.92 -15.67
C GLU A 204 -7.41 -8.51 -14.19
N PRO A 205 -8.60 -8.25 -13.59
CA PRO A 205 -8.73 -7.86 -12.19
C PRO A 205 -7.95 -8.76 -11.22
N ILE A 206 -6.90 -8.22 -10.59
CA ILE A 206 -6.07 -8.92 -9.61
C ILE A 206 -6.66 -8.70 -8.21
N ASN A 207 -6.81 -9.80 -7.48
CA ASN A 207 -7.21 -9.80 -6.08
C ASN A 207 -6.07 -10.32 -5.20
N ILE A 208 -5.82 -9.61 -4.10
CA ILE A 208 -4.78 -9.93 -3.12
C ILE A 208 -5.41 -9.88 -1.74
N GLN A 209 -5.19 -10.92 -0.94
CA GLN A 209 -5.69 -11.00 0.42
C GLN A 209 -4.53 -11.25 1.39
N PHE A 210 -4.52 -10.57 2.53
CA PHE A 210 -3.62 -10.88 3.64
C PHE A 210 -4.41 -11.10 4.94
N ASP A 211 -4.18 -12.26 5.54
CA ASP A 211 -4.57 -12.56 6.91
C ASP A 211 -3.38 -12.31 7.84
N ILE A 212 -3.47 -11.25 8.63
CA ILE A 212 -2.43 -10.82 9.56
C ILE A 212 -2.90 -11.10 10.99
N LYS A 213 -2.16 -11.92 11.73
CA LYS A 213 -2.36 -12.11 13.17
C LYS A 213 -1.28 -11.35 13.92
N ARG A 214 -1.68 -10.40 14.74
CA ARG A 214 -0.80 -9.59 15.57
C ARG A 214 -1.06 -9.90 17.04
N THR A 215 -0.03 -10.13 17.83
CA THR A 215 -0.17 -10.23 19.28
C THR A 215 -0.21 -8.82 19.89
N VAL A 216 -1.29 -8.50 20.61
CA VAL A 216 -1.42 -7.23 21.33
C VAL A 216 -0.56 -7.25 22.61
N GLY A 217 0.22 -6.20 22.86
CA GLY A 217 1.03 -6.10 24.09
C GLY A 217 2.23 -7.05 24.14
N TYR A 218 2.67 -7.59 23.00
CA TYR A 218 3.75 -8.58 22.88
C TYR A 218 5.00 -8.28 23.73
N ARG A 219 5.51 -7.03 23.73
CA ARG A 219 6.72 -6.70 24.50
C ARG A 219 6.53 -6.85 26.02
N GLY A 220 5.34 -6.50 26.54
CA GLY A 220 5.01 -6.71 27.96
C GLY A 220 4.89 -8.19 28.32
N ILE A 221 4.39 -9.01 27.38
CA ILE A 221 4.28 -10.46 27.54
C ILE A 221 5.66 -11.13 27.54
N VAL A 222 6.57 -10.68 26.67
CA VAL A 222 7.91 -11.28 26.50
C VAL A 222 8.90 -10.88 27.59
N THR A 223 8.76 -9.67 28.16
CA THR A 223 9.66 -9.17 29.22
C THR A 223 9.30 -9.70 30.61
N ASN A 224 8.03 -10.03 30.86
CA ASN A 224 7.63 -10.72 32.08
C ASN A 224 7.99 -12.21 32.00
N GLN A 225 9.00 -12.63 32.77
CA GLN A 225 9.51 -14.02 32.87
C GLN A 225 8.49 -15.07 33.38
N TYR A 226 7.25 -14.69 33.68
CA TYR A 226 6.21 -15.59 34.21
C TYR A 226 5.42 -16.36 33.14
N ILE A 227 5.62 -16.11 31.84
CA ILE A 227 4.89 -16.80 30.76
C ILE A 227 5.83 -17.63 29.88
N SER A 228 6.49 -18.63 30.47
CA SER A 228 7.21 -19.69 29.70
C SER A 228 6.28 -20.55 28.83
N ALA A 229 4.96 -20.48 29.02
CA ALA A 229 3.96 -21.25 28.26
C ALA A 229 3.60 -20.66 26.87
N CYS A 230 4.16 -19.50 26.50
CA CYS A 230 3.90 -18.78 25.24
C CYS A 230 5.17 -18.54 24.41
N SER A 231 6.18 -19.42 24.52
CA SER A 231 7.42 -19.35 23.72
C SER A 231 7.20 -19.43 22.20
N GLN A 232 6.01 -19.89 21.77
CA GLN A 232 5.61 -20.03 20.36
C GLN A 232 4.79 -18.84 19.83
N LEU A 233 4.48 -17.86 20.68
CA LEU A 233 3.68 -16.69 20.28
C LEU A 233 4.56 -15.74 19.45
N LEU A 234 4.10 -15.41 18.25
CA LEU A 234 4.74 -14.47 17.34
C LEU A 234 4.16 -13.07 17.54
N LEU A 235 4.97 -12.04 17.34
CA LEU A 235 4.48 -10.65 17.25
C LEU A 235 3.57 -10.49 16.03
N TYR A 236 4.00 -11.03 14.88
CA TYR A 236 3.23 -11.03 13.63
C TYR A 236 3.27 -12.40 12.94
N GLN A 237 2.11 -12.84 12.46
CA GLN A 237 2.00 -13.93 11.50
C GLN A 237 1.17 -13.43 10.33
N VAL A 238 1.80 -13.33 9.16
CA VAL A 238 1.17 -12.87 7.92
C VAL A 238 1.03 -14.06 6.98
N VAL A 239 -0.18 -14.27 6.48
CA VAL A 239 -0.47 -15.20 5.39
C VAL A 239 -1.10 -14.39 4.28
N GLY A 240 -0.42 -14.27 3.15
CA GLY A 240 -0.95 -13.60 1.97
C GLY A 240 -1.28 -14.59 0.87
N ASN A 241 -2.35 -14.34 0.14
CA ASN A 241 -2.70 -15.02 -1.09
C ASN A 241 -2.82 -14.00 -2.23
N ILE A 242 -2.21 -14.31 -3.36
CA ILE A 242 -2.30 -13.54 -4.59
C ILE A 242 -2.86 -14.46 -5.66
N ASN A 243 -4.03 -14.10 -6.18
CA ASN A 243 -4.69 -14.85 -7.23
C ASN A 243 -3.86 -14.84 -8.53
N ASN A 244 -4.20 -15.72 -9.48
CA ASN A 244 -3.52 -15.80 -10.77
C ASN A 244 -3.55 -14.44 -11.48
N ILE A 245 -2.39 -13.94 -11.87
CA ILE A 245 -2.26 -12.71 -12.63
C ILE A 245 -2.32 -13.08 -14.11
N GLN A 246 -3.38 -12.68 -14.79
CA GLN A 246 -3.52 -12.87 -16.23
C GLN A 246 -3.28 -11.56 -16.97
N ILE A 247 -2.30 -11.59 -17.86
CA ILE A 247 -1.92 -10.48 -18.73
C ILE A 247 -2.26 -10.86 -20.16
N ASN A 248 -3.18 -10.11 -20.76
CA ASN A 248 -3.60 -10.22 -22.14
C ASN A 248 -2.97 -9.06 -22.91
N LEU A 249 -2.03 -9.33 -23.82
CA LEU A 249 -1.29 -8.27 -24.51
C LEU A 249 -1.44 -8.42 -26.01
N GLY A 250 -2.21 -7.50 -26.63
CA GLY A 250 -2.27 -7.33 -28.08
C GLY A 250 -1.19 -6.40 -28.63
N GLN A 251 -1.04 -6.39 -29.96
CA GLN A 251 -0.08 -5.52 -30.64
C GLN A 251 -0.46 -4.05 -30.48
N ARG A 252 -1.75 -3.72 -30.61
CA ARG A 252 -2.27 -2.36 -30.37
C ARG A 252 -2.05 -1.90 -28.93
N ASP A 253 -2.21 -2.80 -27.97
CA ASP A 253 -2.01 -2.50 -26.55
C ASP A 253 -0.54 -2.17 -26.26
N LEU A 254 0.37 -3.01 -26.75
CA LEU A 254 1.81 -2.78 -26.64
C LEU A 254 2.23 -1.48 -27.33
N ALA A 255 1.74 -1.22 -28.54
CA ALA A 255 2.02 0.02 -29.26
C ALA A 255 1.53 1.25 -28.47
N THR A 256 0.37 1.18 -27.84
CA THR A 256 -0.18 2.28 -27.03
C THR A 256 0.63 2.48 -25.75
N LEU A 257 0.96 1.40 -25.03
CA LEU A 257 1.81 1.44 -23.84
C LEU A 257 3.17 2.09 -24.13
N LEU A 258 3.84 1.66 -25.20
CA LEU A 258 5.12 2.21 -25.62
C LEU A 258 5.00 3.66 -26.08
N SER A 259 3.90 4.02 -26.74
CA SER A 259 3.66 5.40 -27.18
C SER A 259 3.42 6.32 -25.98
N VAL A 260 2.58 5.92 -25.02
CA VAL A 260 2.35 6.64 -23.77
C VAL A 260 3.65 6.77 -22.97
N TRP A 261 4.45 5.70 -22.90
CA TRP A 261 5.76 5.73 -22.27
C TRP A 261 6.71 6.72 -22.97
N SER A 262 6.82 6.62 -24.29
CA SER A 262 7.72 7.45 -25.09
C SER A 262 7.36 8.94 -25.02
N ASP A 263 6.08 9.27 -25.14
CA ASP A 263 5.63 10.67 -25.21
C ASP A 263 5.56 11.36 -23.84
N ASN A 264 5.39 10.60 -22.74
CA ASN A 264 5.33 11.18 -21.39
C ASN A 264 6.62 10.99 -20.60
N PHE A 265 7.22 9.80 -20.61
CA PHE A 265 8.25 9.41 -19.64
C PHE A 265 9.67 9.35 -20.23
N ASN A 266 9.83 9.42 -21.56
CA ASN A 266 11.16 9.37 -22.20
C ASN A 266 12.00 10.64 -21.97
N ASP A 267 11.34 11.79 -21.77
CA ASP A 267 12.00 13.06 -21.43
C ASP A 267 12.48 13.13 -19.96
N ALA A 268 12.54 11.99 -19.26
CA ALA A 268 12.92 11.87 -17.85
C ALA A 268 14.42 12.15 -17.60
N ARG A 269 14.80 13.42 -17.78
CA ARG A 269 15.95 14.03 -17.09
C ARG A 269 15.75 14.06 -15.56
N PHE A 270 14.53 13.77 -15.09
CA PHE A 270 14.15 13.77 -13.68
C PHE A 270 14.60 12.53 -12.88
N ILE A 271 14.74 11.35 -13.50
CA ILE A 271 15.16 10.13 -12.77
C ILE A 271 16.69 10.05 -12.65
N ALA A 272 17.43 10.64 -13.59
CA ALA A 272 18.88 10.52 -13.63
C ALA A 272 19.61 11.45 -12.63
N ASP A 273 19.14 12.70 -12.44
CA ASP A 273 19.95 13.67 -11.67
C ASP A 273 19.73 13.61 -10.16
N ASP A 274 18.54 13.24 -9.67
CA ASP A 274 18.25 13.24 -8.21
C ASP A 274 18.14 11.82 -7.60
N MET A 275 18.04 10.77 -8.44
CA MET A 275 17.93 9.38 -7.97
C MET A 275 19.27 8.63 -7.92
N THR A 276 20.33 9.14 -8.57
CA THR A 276 21.69 8.59 -8.51
C THR A 276 22.35 8.73 -7.13
N VAL A 277 21.76 9.51 -6.22
CA VAL A 277 22.17 9.59 -4.81
C VAL A 277 21.60 8.41 -3.99
N PHE A 278 20.48 7.81 -4.39
CA PHE A 278 19.77 6.80 -3.59
C PHE A 278 20.24 5.35 -3.79
N TRP A 279 21.03 5.06 -4.83
CA TRP A 279 21.48 3.71 -5.17
C TRP A 279 23.00 3.53 -5.23
N ARG A 280 23.79 4.32 -4.49
CA ARG A 280 25.17 3.90 -4.22
C ARG A 280 25.11 2.71 -3.25
N PRO A 281 25.61 1.52 -3.63
CA PRO A 281 25.94 0.51 -2.64
C PRO A 281 27.08 1.11 -1.81
N THR A 282 26.78 1.60 -0.60
CA THR A 282 27.82 1.88 0.39
C THR A 282 28.35 0.54 0.90
N SER A 283 29.11 -0.17 0.06
CA SER A 283 30.09 -1.12 0.53
C SER A 283 31.25 -0.31 1.12
N PRO A 284 31.60 -0.48 2.41
CA PRO A 284 32.80 0.14 2.95
C PRO A 284 34.01 -0.38 2.18
N LEU A 285 34.76 0.53 1.54
CA LEU A 285 36.10 0.21 1.04
C LEU A 285 36.98 -0.19 2.23
N GLU A 286 37.43 -1.43 2.20
CA GLU A 286 38.40 -2.04 3.12
C GLU A 286 39.67 -1.17 3.20
N PRO A 287 40.15 -0.77 4.39
CA PRO A 287 41.49 -0.23 4.55
C PRO A 287 42.54 -1.37 4.60
N PRO A 288 43.78 -1.12 4.17
CA PRO A 288 44.78 -2.15 3.92
C PRO A 288 45.28 -2.81 5.21
N THR A 289 45.65 -4.08 5.06
CA THR A 289 46.24 -4.97 6.06
C THR A 289 47.48 -4.37 6.75
N PRO A 290 47.56 -4.43 8.09
CA PRO A 290 48.83 -4.45 8.79
C PRO A 290 49.16 -5.87 9.30
N SER A 291 50.43 -6.21 9.15
CA SER A 291 51.11 -7.44 9.54
C SER A 291 51.03 -7.80 11.03
N MET A 292 50.88 -9.10 11.29
CA MET A 292 51.42 -9.94 12.40
C MET A 292 51.43 -9.39 13.85
N LEU A 293 50.49 -9.90 14.67
CA LEU A 293 50.47 -10.25 16.14
C LEU A 293 51.24 -9.38 17.17
N PRO A 294 50.70 -9.14 18.40
CA PRO A 294 50.00 -10.12 19.24
C PRO A 294 48.65 -9.66 19.88
N GLU A 295 47.75 -10.62 20.09
CA GLU A 295 46.42 -10.57 20.74
C GLU A 295 45.69 -9.21 20.75
N ASP A 296 44.98 -8.98 19.65
CA ASP A 296 44.31 -7.74 19.32
C ASP A 296 42.97 -7.60 20.11
N PRO A 297 42.69 -6.46 20.78
CA PRO A 297 41.42 -6.21 21.50
C PRO A 297 40.17 -6.30 20.60
N SER A 298 40.36 -6.27 19.28
CA SER A 298 39.36 -6.58 18.25
C SER A 298 38.85 -8.02 18.35
N VAL A 299 39.72 -8.99 18.64
CA VAL A 299 39.37 -10.41 18.82
C VAL A 299 38.57 -10.62 20.10
N ARG A 300 38.88 -9.92 21.19
CA ARG A 300 38.03 -9.93 22.41
C ARG A 300 36.67 -9.28 22.18
N LYS A 301 36.60 -8.21 21.38
CA LYS A 301 35.32 -7.59 21.00
C LYS A 301 34.49 -8.50 20.11
N LEU A 302 35.10 -9.16 19.14
CA LEU A 302 34.44 -10.15 18.29
C LEU A 302 34.01 -11.38 19.10
N GLN A 303 34.87 -11.89 19.98
CA GLN A 303 34.54 -12.96 20.90
C GLN A 303 33.42 -12.54 21.86
N ALA A 304 33.39 -11.30 22.36
CA ALA A 304 32.27 -10.77 23.14
C ALA A 304 30.98 -10.64 22.31
N PHE A 305 31.09 -10.32 21.02
CA PHE A 305 29.97 -10.26 20.08
C PHE A 305 29.39 -11.67 19.79
N PHE A 306 30.25 -12.68 19.64
CA PHE A 306 29.84 -14.08 19.45
C PHE A 306 29.47 -14.79 20.77
N SER A 307 29.93 -14.28 21.93
CA SER A 307 29.59 -14.79 23.27
C SER A 307 28.30 -14.18 23.82
N GLN A 308 27.78 -13.12 23.19
CA GLN A 308 26.40 -12.72 23.38
C GLN A 308 25.51 -13.76 22.69
N ASN A 309 25.13 -14.80 23.43
CA ASN A 309 23.94 -15.58 23.14
C ASN A 309 22.70 -14.67 23.30
N GLU A 310 22.54 -13.68 22.42
CA GLU A 310 21.22 -13.11 22.18
C GLU A 310 20.38 -14.26 21.64
N GLN A 311 19.45 -14.74 22.46
CA GLN A 311 18.46 -15.71 22.01
C GLN A 311 17.71 -15.09 20.83
N VAL A 312 18.06 -15.50 19.61
CA VAL A 312 17.40 -15.06 18.39
C VAL A 312 15.97 -15.58 18.43
N ARG A 313 15.06 -14.74 18.92
CA ARG A 313 13.65 -15.08 19.04
C ARG A 313 12.95 -14.78 17.72
N LYS A 314 12.25 -15.77 17.18
CA LYS A 314 11.39 -15.59 16.00
C LYS A 314 10.23 -14.66 16.37
N GLU A 315 10.26 -13.42 15.89
CA GLU A 315 9.20 -12.44 16.17
C GLU A 315 8.11 -12.42 15.10
N ALA A 316 8.46 -12.73 13.84
CA ALA A 316 7.51 -12.65 12.73
C ALA A 316 7.60 -13.88 11.81
N THR A 317 6.48 -14.24 11.20
CA THR A 317 6.43 -15.19 10.08
C THR A 317 5.60 -14.58 8.95
N VAL A 318 6.11 -14.64 7.73
CA VAL A 318 5.38 -14.24 6.52
C VAL A 318 5.33 -15.45 5.60
N ARG A 319 4.13 -15.80 5.13
CA ARG A 319 3.91 -16.81 4.09
C ARG A 319 3.09 -16.17 2.99
N LEU A 320 3.54 -16.32 1.75
CA LEU A 320 2.86 -15.79 0.58
C LEU A 320 2.61 -16.94 -0.38
N THR A 321 1.36 -17.11 -0.78
CA THR A 321 0.97 -18.00 -1.88
C THR A 321 0.69 -17.15 -3.11
N PHE A 322 1.19 -17.63 -4.24
CA PHE A 322 1.03 -17.00 -5.53
C PHE A 322 0.50 -18.06 -6.49
N ASP A 323 -0.74 -17.89 -6.94
CA ASP A 323 -1.43 -18.92 -7.72
C ASP A 323 -0.81 -19.11 -9.10
N GLY A 324 -0.36 -18.02 -9.75
CA GLY A 324 0.26 -18.10 -11.06
C GLY A 324 0.40 -16.75 -11.77
N LEU A 325 1.18 -16.77 -12.85
CA LEU A 325 1.29 -15.68 -13.82
C LEU A 325 1.04 -16.28 -15.21
N GLN A 326 0.07 -15.74 -15.93
CA GLN A 326 -0.22 -16.13 -17.30
C GLN A 326 -0.05 -14.92 -18.21
N LEU A 327 0.75 -15.08 -19.26
CA LEU A 327 0.92 -14.10 -20.33
C LEU A 327 0.31 -14.68 -21.61
N ILE A 328 -0.73 -14.03 -22.11
CA ILE A 328 -1.41 -14.37 -23.36
C ILE A 328 -1.07 -13.25 -24.35
N LEU A 329 -0.41 -13.61 -25.44
CA LEU A 329 -0.03 -12.69 -26.50
C LEU A 329 -1.00 -12.85 -27.66
N PHE A 330 -1.65 -11.75 -28.05
CA PHE A 330 -2.54 -11.72 -29.19
C PHE A 330 -1.79 -11.15 -30.39
N ASN A 331 -1.90 -11.84 -31.52
CA ASN A 331 -1.47 -11.30 -32.80
C ASN A 331 -2.68 -10.67 -33.45
N ASP A 332 -2.68 -9.35 -33.62
CA ASP A 332 -3.77 -8.59 -34.22
C ASP A 332 -3.76 -8.79 -35.76
N MET A 333 -3.86 -10.03 -36.23
CA MET A 333 -4.09 -10.32 -37.64
C MET A 333 -5.59 -10.34 -37.88
N ASP A 334 -6.03 -9.32 -38.62
CA ASP A 334 -7.33 -9.15 -39.27
C ASP A 334 -8.52 -8.64 -38.43
N GLU A 335 -8.70 -7.31 -38.43
CA GLU A 335 -10.00 -6.76 -38.85
C GLU A 335 -10.11 -7.03 -40.37
N VAL A 336 -10.58 -8.22 -40.77
CA VAL A 336 -10.91 -8.49 -42.19
C VAL A 336 -11.99 -7.49 -42.58
N GLY A 337 -11.70 -6.77 -43.66
CA GLY A 337 -12.49 -5.66 -44.14
C GLY A 337 -13.94 -6.00 -44.46
N ASN A 338 -14.73 -4.93 -44.51
CA ASN A 338 -15.91 -4.76 -45.35
C ASN A 338 -16.39 -6.06 -46.01
N THR A 339 -17.37 -6.72 -45.41
CA THR A 339 -18.23 -7.65 -46.14
C THR A 339 -18.95 -6.84 -47.21
N ILE A 340 -18.34 -6.78 -48.40
CA ILE A 340 -19.01 -6.36 -49.62
C ILE A 340 -20.18 -7.32 -49.81
N GLN A 341 -21.39 -6.80 -49.61
CA GLN A 341 -22.62 -7.45 -50.05
C GLN A 341 -22.57 -7.57 -51.58
N LEU A 342 -22.41 -8.79 -52.07
CA LEU A 342 -22.79 -9.19 -53.42
C LEU A 342 -23.78 -10.35 -53.29
N GLN A 343 -25.06 -10.00 -53.14
CA GLN A 343 -26.13 -10.39 -54.06
C GLN A 343 -27.44 -9.67 -53.72
#